data_AF-A0A2I8VH69-F1
#
_entry.id   AF-A0A2I8VH69-F1
#
_cell.length_a   1.000
_cell.length_b   1.000
_cell.length_c   1.000
_cell.angle_alpha   90.00
_cell.angle_beta   90.00
_cell.angle_gamma   90.00
#
_symmetry.space_group_name_H-M   'P 1'
#
loop_
_entity.id
_entity.type
_entity.pdbx_description
1 polymer ?
#
loop_
_entity_poly.entity_id
_entity_poly.type
_entity_poly.pdbx_seq_one_letter_code
_entity_poly.pdbx_strand_id
1 'polypeptide(L)'
;MSDATTTLRYSGPANRYRFPAADIDVTPGDEVDVDARREILTHVDDEGEEHHKRLVDLLVDRHGFERVESDYTAILDESVDDLREALATGKFDAHLDALAHAEREGENRKTAYEAIEARRSEVE
;
A
#
# COMPACT_ATOMS: atom_id res chain seq x y z
N MET A 1 -0.48 5.20 11.10
CA MET A 1 0.17 5.76 9.90
C MET A 1 0.88 4.58 9.26
N SER A 2 0.39 4.11 8.11
CA SER A 2 1.00 2.95 7.45
C SER A 2 2.34 3.40 6.85
N ASP A 3 3.43 2.78 7.29
CA ASP A 3 4.73 2.93 6.64
C ASP A 3 4.60 2.35 5.23
N ALA A 4 4.79 3.19 4.22
CA ALA A 4 4.75 2.77 2.84
C ALA A 4 6.06 2.03 2.54
N THR A 5 6.09 0.72 2.77
CA THR A 5 7.21 -0.14 2.40
C THR A 5 7.07 -0.61 0.95
N THR A 6 8.20 -0.81 0.28
CA THR A 6 8.30 -1.41 -1.05
C THR A 6 9.28 -2.57 -0.97
N THR A 7 8.82 -3.74 -1.41
CA THR A 7 9.64 -4.94 -1.48
C THR A 7 10.44 -4.93 -2.78
N LEU A 8 11.75 -5.13 -2.65
CA LEU A 8 12.68 -5.23 -3.78
C LEU A 8 13.30 -6.62 -3.80
N ARG A 9 13.45 -7.20 -4.99
CA ARG A 9 14.14 -8.48 -5.19
C ARG A 9 15.50 -8.24 -5.81
N TYR A 10 16.53 -8.86 -5.26
CA TYR A 10 17.86 -8.80 -5.82
C TYR A 10 18.01 -9.77 -6.99
N SER A 11 18.38 -9.27 -8.18
CA SER A 11 18.63 -10.10 -9.37
C SER A 11 20.10 -10.10 -9.81
N GLY A 12 20.96 -9.33 -9.14
CA GLY A 12 22.40 -9.27 -9.40
C GLY A 12 23.21 -10.46 -8.85
N PRO A 13 24.52 -10.52 -9.14
CA PRO A 13 25.43 -11.53 -8.55
C PRO A 13 25.61 -11.30 -7.05
N ALA A 14 25.78 -12.35 -6.25
CA ALA A 14 25.93 -12.21 -4.79
C ALA A 14 26.91 -11.10 -4.39
N ASN A 15 26.44 -10.15 -3.58
CA ASN A 15 27.17 -8.93 -3.26
C ASN A 15 26.88 -8.46 -1.84
N ARG A 16 27.85 -7.77 -1.24
CA ARG A 16 27.68 -7.10 0.05
C ARG A 16 27.58 -5.61 -0.20
N TYR A 17 26.38 -5.07 -0.02
CA TYR A 17 26.19 -3.63 -0.10
C TYR A 17 26.49 -2.97 1.24
N ARG A 18 27.38 -1.98 1.20
CA ARG A 18 27.51 -0.96 2.24
C ARG A 18 26.66 0.23 1.84
N PHE A 19 25.38 0.18 2.19
CA PHE A 19 24.57 1.39 2.16
C PHE A 19 24.83 2.21 3.43
N PRO A 20 24.63 3.53 3.42
CA PRO A 20 24.85 4.40 4.57
C PRO A 20 24.06 4.02 5.85
N ALA A 21 23.24 2.96 5.80
CA ALA A 21 22.38 2.54 6.89
C ALA A 21 22.34 1.03 7.15
N ALA A 22 23.01 0.19 6.35
CA ALA A 22 23.12 -1.25 6.63
C ALA A 22 24.23 -1.91 5.79
N ASP A 23 24.99 -2.81 6.43
CA ASP A 23 25.72 -3.87 5.76
C ASP A 23 24.69 -4.96 5.40
N ILE A 24 24.29 -5.03 4.13
CA ILE A 24 23.35 -6.06 3.67
C ILE A 24 24.13 -7.00 2.74
N ASP A 25 24.24 -8.26 3.14
CA ASP A 25 24.66 -9.35 2.27
C ASP A 25 23.43 -9.81 1.49
N VAL A 26 23.45 -9.72 0.15
CA VAL A 26 22.36 -10.16 -0.72
C VAL A 26 22.84 -11.18 -1.75
N THR A 27 21.99 -12.14 -2.02
CA THR A 27 22.15 -13.20 -3.03
C THR A 27 20.98 -13.17 -4.01
N PRO A 28 21.16 -13.62 -5.26
CA PRO A 28 20.10 -13.56 -6.25
C PRO A 28 18.83 -14.29 -5.75
N GLY A 29 17.71 -13.58 -5.78
CA GLY A 29 16.41 -14.03 -5.27
C GLY A 29 16.05 -13.49 -3.89
N ASP A 30 16.99 -12.87 -3.15
CA ASP A 30 16.68 -12.28 -1.85
C ASP A 30 15.73 -11.09 -1.99
N GLU A 31 14.74 -11.01 -1.10
CA GLU A 31 13.77 -9.92 -1.03
C GLU A 31 14.05 -9.04 0.18
N VAL A 32 13.98 -7.72 -0.02
CA VAL A 32 14.30 -6.72 1.00
C VAL A 32 13.19 -5.67 1.01
N ASP A 33 12.63 -5.43 2.19
CA ASP A 33 11.66 -4.35 2.39
C ASP A 33 12.40 -3.03 2.64
N VAL A 34 12.04 -2.04 1.83
CA VAL A 34 12.64 -0.70 1.88
C VAL A 34 11.54 0.32 2.09
N ASP A 35 11.76 1.29 2.96
CA ASP A 35 10.86 2.45 3.07
C ASP A 35 10.83 3.21 1.73
N ALA A 36 9.65 3.23 1.09
CA ALA A 36 9.45 3.82 -0.22
C ALA A 36 9.63 5.34 -0.23
N ARG A 37 9.53 5.98 0.94
CA ARG A 37 9.67 7.43 1.11
C ARG A 37 11.07 7.85 1.50
N ARG A 38 11.96 6.90 1.78
CA ARG A 38 13.33 7.22 2.20
C ARG A 38 14.12 7.84 1.06
N GLU A 39 14.65 9.03 1.29
CA GLU A 39 15.55 9.73 0.39
C GLU A 39 16.99 9.65 0.88
N ILE A 40 17.93 9.56 -0.07
CA ILE A 40 19.37 9.58 0.18
C ILE A 40 19.99 10.69 -0.65
N LEU A 41 20.83 11.49 0.01
CA LEU A 41 21.70 12.46 -0.64
C LEU A 41 22.67 11.72 -1.58
N THR A 42 22.60 12.02 -2.87
CA THR A 42 23.43 11.36 -3.88
C THR A 42 24.68 12.16 -4.22
N HIS A 43 24.56 13.48 -4.30
CA HIS A 43 25.67 14.40 -4.51
C HIS A 43 25.27 15.82 -4.08
N VAL A 44 26.28 16.64 -3.82
CA VAL A 44 26.15 18.09 -3.66
C VAL A 44 26.86 18.70 -4.86
N ASP A 45 26.22 19.63 -5.55
CA ASP A 45 26.82 20.27 -6.73
C ASP A 45 27.83 21.37 -6.34
N ASP A 46 28.43 22.00 -7.35
CA ASP A 46 29.43 23.05 -7.17
C ASP A 46 28.83 24.35 -6.60
N GLU A 47 27.50 24.50 -6.63
CA GLU A 47 26.74 25.62 -6.06
C GLU A 47 26.28 25.34 -4.62
N GLY A 48 26.48 24.12 -4.13
CA GLY A 48 26.09 23.67 -2.80
C GLY A 48 24.65 23.13 -2.73
N GLU A 49 23.99 22.88 -3.87
CA GLU A 49 22.68 22.26 -3.91
C GLU A 49 22.77 20.75 -3.66
N GLU A 50 21.92 20.27 -2.76
CA GLU A 50 21.83 18.87 -2.40
C GLU A 50 20.86 18.12 -3.32
N HIS A 51 21.38 17.12 -4.03
CA HIS A 51 20.56 16.27 -4.89
C HIS A 51 20.20 14.96 -4.20
N HIS A 52 18.92 14.84 -3.84
CA HIS A 52 18.35 13.65 -3.22
C HIS A 52 17.71 12.73 -4.26
N LYS A 53 17.82 11.42 -4.04
CA LYS A 53 17.02 10.41 -4.76
C LYS A 53 16.36 9.48 -3.76
N ARG A 54 15.22 8.91 -4.14
CA ARG A 54 14.61 7.84 -3.35
C ARG A 54 15.54 6.62 -3.32
N LEU A 55 15.67 6.01 -2.15
CA LEU A 55 16.50 4.82 -1.96
C LEU A 55 16.07 3.69 -2.90
N VAL A 56 14.76 3.51 -3.08
CA VAL A 56 14.19 2.52 -4.00
C VAL A 56 14.70 2.72 -5.43
N ASP A 57 14.64 3.95 -5.94
CA ASP A 57 15.11 4.24 -7.31
C ASP A 57 16.59 3.98 -7.45
N LEU A 58 17.38 4.35 -6.43
CA LEU A 58 18.82 4.12 -6.44
C LEU A 58 19.17 2.63 -6.45
N LEU A 59 18.49 1.81 -5.63
CA LEU A 59 18.69 0.37 -5.57
C LEU A 59 18.36 -0.30 -6.91
N VAL A 60 17.25 0.12 -7.54
CA VAL A 60 16.82 -0.43 -8.83
C VAL A 60 17.77 -0.01 -9.96
N ASP A 61 18.07 1.28 -10.09
CA ASP A 61 18.85 1.82 -11.21
C ASP A 61 20.31 1.36 -11.22
N ARG A 62 20.90 1.17 -10.03
CA ARG A 62 22.37 1.05 -9.90
C ARG A 62 22.83 -0.23 -9.21
N HIS A 63 21.95 -0.93 -8.51
CA HIS A 63 22.34 -2.04 -7.65
C HIS A 63 21.68 -3.36 -8.03
N GLY A 64 21.00 -3.49 -9.16
CA GLY A 64 20.47 -4.79 -9.62
C GLY A 64 19.33 -5.32 -8.75
N PHE A 65 18.56 -4.40 -8.15
CA PHE A 65 17.29 -4.74 -7.53
C PHE A 65 16.16 -4.52 -8.55
N GLU A 66 15.12 -5.31 -8.40
CA GLU A 66 13.89 -5.21 -9.18
C GLU A 66 12.74 -4.95 -8.21
N ARG A 67 11.77 -4.15 -8.63
CA ARG A 67 10.54 -3.98 -7.85
C ARG A 67 9.77 -5.29 -7.90
N VAL A 68 9.44 -5.83 -6.73
CA VAL A 68 8.40 -6.84 -6.67
C VAL A 68 7.10 -6.07 -6.77
N GLU A 69 6.43 -6.14 -7.92
CA GLU A 69 5.04 -5.69 -8.00
C GLU A 69 4.26 -6.55 -7.01
N SER A 70 3.93 -5.98 -5.85
CA SER A 70 3.06 -6.66 -4.92
C SER A 70 1.74 -6.91 -5.64
N ASP A 71 1.18 -8.11 -5.48
CA ASP A 71 -0.17 -8.52 -5.96
C ASP A 71 -1.31 -7.60 -5.47
N TYR A 72 -0.99 -6.53 -4.74
CA TYR A 72 -1.90 -5.49 -4.31
C TYR A 72 -2.74 -4.93 -5.44
N THR A 73 -2.22 -4.71 -6.65
CA THR A 73 -3.07 -4.21 -7.75
C THR A 73 -4.12 -5.24 -8.15
N ALA A 74 -3.75 -6.52 -8.23
CA ALA A 74 -4.71 -7.59 -8.51
C ALA A 74 -5.74 -7.75 -7.38
N ILE A 75 -5.30 -7.68 -6.12
CA ILE A 75 -6.18 -7.71 -4.94
C ILE A 75 -7.11 -6.49 -4.92
N LEU A 76 -6.62 -5.31 -5.32
CA LEU A 76 -7.43 -4.09 -5.40
C LEU A 76 -8.47 -4.19 -6.52
N ASP A 77 -8.10 -4.70 -7.70
CA ASP A 77 -9.04 -4.91 -8.80
C ASP A 77 -10.13 -5.92 -8.41
N GLU A 78 -9.75 -7.06 -7.81
CA GLU A 78 -10.68 -8.05 -7.26
C GLU A 78 -11.57 -7.42 -6.17
N SER A 79 -10.98 -6.64 -5.26
CA SER A 79 -11.74 -5.94 -4.21
C SER A 79 -12.74 -4.93 -4.78
N VAL A 80 -12.39 -4.23 -5.86
CA VAL A 80 -13.29 -3.28 -6.53
C VAL A 80 -14.47 -4.02 -7.16
N ASP A 81 -14.24 -5.16 -7.78
CA ASP A 81 -15.31 -5.96 -8.39
C ASP A 81 -16.21 -6.59 -7.32
N ASP A 82 -15.63 -7.10 -6.23
CA ASP A 82 -16.38 -7.57 -5.06
C ASP A 82 -17.26 -6.47 -4.44
N LEU A 83 -16.73 -5.24 -4.34
CA LEU A 83 -17.48 -4.08 -3.85
C LEU A 83 -18.62 -3.70 -4.80
N ARG A 84 -18.38 -3.72 -6.12
CA ARG A 84 -19.42 -3.46 -7.12
C ARG A 84 -20.53 -4.49 -7.05
N GLU A 85 -20.19 -5.76 -6.93
CA GLU A 85 -21.18 -6.84 -6.78
C GLU A 85 -21.95 -6.67 -5.47
N ALA A 86 -21.26 -6.43 -4.36
CA ALA A 86 -21.90 -6.24 -3.06
C ALA A 86 -22.88 -5.08 -3.05
N LEU A 87 -22.52 -3.96 -3.71
CA LEU A 87 -23.41 -2.83 -3.92
C LEU A 87 -24.59 -3.26 -4.79
N ALA A 88 -24.35 -3.77 -6.00
CA ALA A 88 -25.40 -4.12 -6.96
C ALA A 88 -26.43 -5.13 -6.41
N THR A 89 -25.98 -6.08 -5.61
CA THR A 89 -26.83 -7.16 -5.05
C THR A 89 -27.45 -6.82 -3.70
N GLY A 90 -27.00 -5.74 -3.04
CA GLY A 90 -27.41 -5.44 -1.66
C GLY A 90 -26.93 -6.51 -0.66
N LYS A 91 -25.78 -7.16 -0.93
CA LYS A 91 -25.25 -8.29 -0.15
C LYS A 91 -25.19 -8.01 1.36
N PHE A 92 -24.96 -6.76 1.73
CA PHE A 92 -24.83 -6.33 3.13
C PHE A 92 -26.07 -5.62 3.69
N ASP A 93 -27.16 -5.49 2.92
CA ASP A 93 -28.36 -4.75 3.33
C ASP A 93 -28.96 -5.33 4.62
N ALA A 94 -29.05 -6.66 4.73
CA ALA A 94 -29.55 -7.33 5.93
C ALA A 94 -28.68 -7.05 7.17
N HIS A 95 -27.36 -6.88 7.00
CA HIS A 95 -26.47 -6.51 8.10
C HIS A 95 -26.63 -5.04 8.49
N LEU A 96 -26.81 -4.16 7.50
CA LEU A 96 -27.09 -2.74 7.73
C LEU A 96 -28.44 -2.55 8.44
N ASP A 97 -29.48 -3.26 8.02
CA ASP A 97 -30.80 -3.23 8.67
C ASP A 97 -30.72 -3.72 10.13
N ALA A 98 -29.96 -4.78 10.40
CA ALA A 98 -29.75 -5.27 11.75
C ALA A 98 -29.00 -4.25 12.63
N LEU A 99 -28.00 -3.56 12.06
CA LEU A 99 -27.28 -2.49 12.76
C LEU A 99 -28.18 -1.27 13.01
N ALA A 100 -29.03 -0.89 12.06
CA ALA A 100 -29.97 0.22 12.20
C ALA A 100 -31.09 -0.09 13.20
N HIS A 101 -31.52 -1.35 13.28
CA HIS A 101 -32.41 -1.81 14.33
C HIS A 101 -31.73 -1.70 15.70
N ALA A 102 -30.51 -2.22 15.85
CA ALA A 102 -29.74 -2.12 17.09
C ALA A 102 -29.53 -0.66 17.53
N GLU A 103 -29.19 0.23 16.58
CA GLU A 103 -29.03 1.67 16.81
C GLU A 103 -30.33 2.32 17.32
N ARG A 104 -31.48 1.95 16.74
CA ARG A 104 -32.80 2.46 17.17
C ARG A 104 -33.21 1.96 18.54
N GLU A 105 -32.88 0.72 18.87
CA GLU A 105 -33.13 0.13 20.19
C GLU A 105 -32.14 0.64 21.26
N GLY A 106 -31.22 1.54 20.90
CA GLY A 106 -30.26 2.16 21.82
C GLY A 106 -29.08 1.25 22.16
N GLU A 107 -28.84 0.20 21.38
CA GLU A 107 -27.60 -0.57 21.47
C GLU A 107 -26.44 0.27 20.91
N ASN A 108 -25.24 0.14 21.49
CA ASN A 108 -24.07 1.02 21.28
C ASN A 108 -23.43 0.98 19.87
N ARG A 109 -24.20 0.74 18.80
CA ARG A 109 -23.73 0.75 17.42
C ARG A 109 -24.37 1.93 16.71
N LYS A 110 -23.53 2.86 16.24
CA LYS A 110 -23.94 4.07 15.54
C LYS A 110 -23.54 3.97 14.07
N THR A 111 -24.13 4.81 13.22
CA THR A 111 -23.81 5.03 11.79
C THR A 111 -24.45 4.08 10.78
N ALA A 112 -25.40 3.23 11.18
CA ALA A 112 -26.05 2.32 10.23
C ALA A 112 -27.13 3.01 9.39
N TYR A 113 -27.87 3.95 10.00
CA TYR A 113 -28.84 4.77 9.27
C TYR A 113 -28.20 5.61 8.15
N GLU A 114 -27.06 6.24 8.43
CA GLU A 114 -26.31 7.03 7.45
C GLU A 114 -25.89 6.17 6.24
N ALA A 115 -25.44 4.94 6.49
CA ALA A 115 -25.06 4.00 5.43
C ALA A 115 -26.26 3.54 4.57
N ILE A 116 -27.42 3.30 5.20
CA ILE A 116 -28.65 2.93 4.48
C ILE A 116 -29.17 4.10 3.63
N GLU A 117 -29.17 5.32 4.16
CA GLU A 117 -29.61 6.51 3.41
C GLU A 117 -28.71 6.78 2.20
N ALA A 118 -27.39 6.71 2.36
CA ALA A 118 -26.45 6.82 1.25
C ALA A 118 -26.75 5.79 0.15
N ARG A 119 -26.98 4.52 0.53
CA ARG A 119 -27.29 3.46 -0.44
C ARG A 119 -28.57 3.73 -1.24
N ARG A 120 -29.63 4.20 -0.58
CA ARG A 120 -30.90 4.52 -1.26
C ARG A 120 -30.74 5.64 -2.29
N SER A 121 -29.91 6.63 -2.00
CA SER A 121 -29.63 7.74 -2.91
C SER A 121 -28.83 7.38 -4.16
N GLU A 122 -28.13 6.23 -4.16
CA GLU A 122 -27.37 5.73 -5.31
C GLU A 122 -28.21 4.90 -6.29
N VAL A 123 -29.41 4.46 -5.87
CA VAL A 123 -30.28 3.55 -6.65
C VAL A 123 -31.42 4.31 -7.36
N GLU A 124 -31.69 5.56 -6.99
CA GLU A 124 -32.59 6.48 -7.71
C GLU A 124 -31.92 7.13 -8.93
#